data_AF-X0Y4G2-F1
#
_entry.id   AF-X0Y4G2-F1
#
_cell.length_a   1.000
_cell.length_b   1.000
_cell.length_c   1.000
_cell.angle_alpha   90.00
_cell.angle_beta   90.00
_cell.angle_gamma   90.00
#
_symmetry.space_group_name_H-M   'P 1'
#
loop_
_entity.id
_entity.type
_entity.pdbx_description
1 polymer ?
#
loop_
_entity_poly.entity_id
_entity_poly.type
_entity_poly.pdbx_seq_one_letter_code
_entity_poly.pdbx_strand_id
1 'polypeptide(L)'
;MSEDGLTILGLRAENVKRLKVVEIRPDADGGLVVIAGPNAAGKTSVLDSIAMALGGKRLIGPKPIRAGQKTASVKVDLGELIVT
;
A
#
# COMPACT_ATOMS: atom_id res chain seq x y z
N MET A 1 -14.80 -18.92 -12.82
CA MET A 1 -13.94 -17.75 -12.55
C MET A 1 -13.49 -17.25 -13.90
N SER A 2 -13.84 -16.02 -14.27
CA SER A 2 -13.20 -15.36 -15.41
C SER A 2 -11.69 -15.30 -15.17
N GLU A 3 -10.88 -15.37 -16.24
CA GLU A 3 -9.41 -15.34 -16.20
C GLU A 3 -8.83 -13.96 -15.84
N ASP A 4 -9.63 -13.06 -15.27
CA ASP A 4 -9.15 -11.74 -14.86
C ASP A 4 -8.39 -11.88 -13.54
N GLY A 5 -7.10 -11.54 -13.57
CA GLY A 5 -6.26 -11.51 -12.38
C GLY A 5 -6.76 -10.51 -11.33
N LEU A 6 -6.29 -10.67 -10.08
CA LEU A 6 -6.60 -9.73 -9.00
C LEU A 6 -6.05 -8.34 -9.34
N THR A 7 -6.89 -7.31 -9.18
CA THR A 7 -6.55 -5.91 -9.42
C THR A 7 -6.64 -5.13 -8.11
N ILE A 8 -5.69 -4.22 -7.86
CA ILE A 8 -5.75 -3.33 -6.69
C ILE A 8 -6.80 -2.26 -6.92
N LEU A 9 -7.95 -2.38 -6.26
CA LEU A 9 -9.03 -1.39 -6.29
C LEU A 9 -8.83 -0.29 -5.25
N GLY A 10 -8.02 -0.56 -4.22
CA GLY A 10 -7.75 0.43 -3.19
C GLY A 10 -6.52 0.10 -2.36
N LEU A 11 -5.82 1.15 -1.94
CA LEU A 11 -4.76 1.08 -0.93
C LEU A 11 -5.05 2.11 0.14
N ARG A 12 -5.04 1.68 1.39
CA ARG A 12 -4.94 2.56 2.56
C ARG A 12 -3.75 2.14 3.40
N ALA A 13 -2.82 3.04 3.68
CA ALA A 13 -1.71 2.76 4.59
C ALA A 13 -1.50 3.89 5.57
N GLU A 14 -1.26 3.54 6.83
CA GLU A 14 -1.07 4.49 7.92
C GLU A 14 0.22 4.16 8.67
N ASN A 15 1.01 5.19 8.95
CA ASN A 15 2.27 5.12 9.71
C ASN A 15 3.28 4.09 9.18
N VAL A 16 3.21 3.70 7.92
CA VAL A 16 4.22 2.84 7.28
C VAL A 16 5.42 3.67 6.87
N LYS A 17 6.60 3.37 7.43
CA LYS A 17 7.87 4.03 7.14
C LYS A 17 7.75 5.56 7.18
N ARG A 18 7.73 6.25 6.04
CA ARG A 18 7.63 7.73 5.96
C ARG A 18 6.20 8.26 5.79
N LEU A 19 5.21 7.39 5.67
CA LEU A 19 3.81 7.78 5.51
C LEU A 19 3.22 8.24 6.84
N LYS A 20 2.37 9.26 6.80
CA LYS A 20 1.43 9.54 7.90
C LYS A 20 0.16 8.75 7.62
N VAL A 21 -0.49 9.08 6.51
CA VAL A 21 -1.61 8.36 5.92
C VAL A 21 -1.54 8.51 4.41
N VAL A 22 -1.94 7.47 3.69
CA VAL A 22 -2.21 7.52 2.24
C VAL A 22 -3.49 6.74 1.97
N GLU A 23 -4.30 7.25 1.05
CA GLU A 23 -5.42 6.54 0.45
C GLU A 23 -5.35 6.73 -1.06
N ILE A 24 -5.37 5.62 -1.81
CA ILE A 24 -5.36 5.59 -3.26
C ILE A 24 -6.51 4.69 -3.70
N ARG A 25 -7.32 5.20 -4.63
CA ARG A 25 -8.34 4.43 -5.34
C ARG A 25 -8.11 4.72 -6.82
N PRO A 26 -7.61 3.74 -7.60
CA PRO A 26 -7.47 3.92 -9.04
C PRO A 26 -8.83 4.18 -9.67
N ASP A 27 -8.83 4.86 -10.82
CA ASP A 27 -10.06 5.07 -11.60
C ASP A 27 -10.63 3.73 -12.06
N ALA A 28 -11.95 3.71 -12.30
CA ALA A 28 -12.71 2.49 -12.58
C ALA A 28 -12.17 1.68 -13.77
N ASP A 29 -11.51 2.34 -14.73
CA ASP A 29 -10.96 1.71 -15.94
C ASP A 29 -9.52 1.17 -15.74
N GLY A 30 -9.00 1.16 -14.51
CA GLY A 30 -7.68 0.58 -14.20
C GLY A 30 -6.50 1.37 -14.79
N GLY A 31 -6.64 2.70 -14.90
CA GLY A 31 -5.65 3.60 -15.48
C GLY A 31 -4.31 3.67 -14.71
N LEU A 32 -3.33 4.35 -15.30
CA LEU A 32 -2.01 4.58 -14.70
C LEU A 32 -2.10 5.53 -13.50
N VAL A 33 -1.83 5.03 -12.29
CA VAL A 33 -1.69 5.86 -11.09
C VAL A 33 -0.26 6.39 -10.95
N VAL A 34 -0.07 7.69 -11.06
CA VAL A 34 1.24 8.34 -10.92
C VAL A 34 1.46 8.82 -9.49
N ILE A 35 2.47 8.26 -8.81
CA ILE A 35 2.92 8.73 -7.48
C ILE A 35 4.17 9.59 -7.68
N ALA A 36 4.02 10.91 -7.70
CA ALA A 36 5.09 11.88 -7.91
C ALA A 36 5.39 12.72 -6.66
N GLY A 37 6.57 13.36 -6.63
CA GLY A 37 6.99 14.26 -5.56
C GLY A 37 8.49 14.22 -5.28
N PRO A 38 8.99 15.02 -4.32
CA PRO A 38 10.41 15.08 -3.97
C PRO A 38 10.98 13.74 -3.46
N ASN A 39 12.32 13.64 -3.43
CA ASN A 39 12.99 12.54 -2.76
C ASN A 39 12.61 12.51 -1.26
N ALA A 40 12.55 11.30 -0.70
CA ALA A 40 12.10 11.05 0.68
C ALA A 40 10.64 11.43 1.01
N ALA A 41 9.82 11.85 0.04
CA ALA A 41 8.40 12.19 0.26
C ALA A 41 7.47 10.98 0.55
N GLY A 42 8.01 9.76 0.68
CA GLY A 42 7.23 8.56 1.01
C GLY A 42 6.75 7.73 -0.17
N LYS A 43 7.10 8.09 -1.42
CA LYS A 43 6.72 7.34 -2.62
C LYS A 43 7.05 5.84 -2.55
N THR A 44 8.30 5.49 -2.21
CA THR A 44 8.72 4.10 -2.00
C THR A 44 7.94 3.44 -0.86
N SER A 45 7.60 4.18 0.20
CA SER A 45 6.81 3.66 1.31
C SER A 45 5.39 3.26 0.90
N VAL A 46 4.82 3.90 -0.13
CA VAL A 46 3.54 3.49 -0.72
C VAL A 46 3.68 2.11 -1.38
N LEU A 47 4.67 1.93 -2.25
CA LEU A 47 4.92 0.64 -2.92
C LEU A 47 5.28 -0.46 -1.91
N ASP A 48 6.09 -0.13 -0.90
CA ASP A 48 6.41 -1.03 0.20
C ASP A 48 5.17 -1.47 0.98
N SER A 49 4.17 -0.60 1.14
CA SER A 49 2.93 -0.92 1.85
C SER A 49 2.18 -2.03 1.10
N ILE A 50 2.03 -1.89 -0.23
CA ILE A 50 1.43 -2.91 -1.09
C ILE A 50 2.21 -4.23 -0.96
N ALA A 51 3.54 -4.18 -1.05
CA ALA A 51 4.38 -5.37 -0.94
C ALA A 51 4.25 -6.05 0.45
N MET A 52 4.22 -5.28 1.53
CA MET A 52 4.06 -5.81 2.89
C MET A 52 2.70 -6.49 3.10
N ALA A 53 1.62 -5.90 2.58
CA ALA A 53 0.29 -6.50 2.67
C ALA A 53 0.23 -7.81 1.89
N LEU A 54 0.67 -7.81 0.63
CA LEU A 54 0.56 -8.99 -0.25
C LEU A 54 1.61 -10.08 0.04
N GLY A 55 2.81 -9.70 0.49
CA GLY A 55 3.90 -10.63 0.78
C GLY A 55 4.01 -11.06 2.25
N GLY A 56 3.22 -10.44 3.13
CA GLY A 56 3.18 -10.73 4.56
C GLY A 56 4.54 -10.60 5.25
N LYS A 57 4.74 -11.38 6.31
CA LYS A 57 5.92 -11.34 7.20
C LYS A 57 7.27 -11.36 6.46
N ARG A 58 7.35 -12.00 5.29
CA ARG A 58 8.59 -12.09 4.50
C ARG A 58 9.01 -10.74 3.93
N LEU A 59 8.05 -9.88 3.57
CA LEU A 59 8.33 -8.55 2.98
C LEU A 59 8.22 -7.41 4.00
N ILE A 60 7.82 -7.71 5.23
CA ILE A 60 7.89 -6.77 6.35
C ILE A 60 9.34 -6.63 6.79
N GLY A 61 9.94 -5.49 6.42
CA GLY A 61 11.31 -5.15 6.81
C GLY A 61 11.45 -4.80 8.31
N PRO A 62 12.69 -4.58 8.79
CA PRO A 62 12.98 -4.45 10.23
C PRO A 62 12.47 -3.15 10.87
N LYS A 63 12.16 -2.12 10.09
CA LYS A 63 11.62 -0.83 10.58
C LYS A 63 10.38 -0.43 9.76
N PRO A 64 9.25 -1.15 9.91
CA PRO A 64 8.06 -0.91 9.11
C PRO A 64 7.22 0.26 9.66
N ILE A 65 7.31 0.52 10.97
CA ILE A 65 6.54 1.55 11.66
C ILE A 65 7.29 2.89 11.59
N ARG A 66 6.55 3.96 11.29
CA ARG A 66 7.05 5.34 11.29
C ARG A 66 7.66 5.67 12.65
N ALA A 67 8.81 6.34 12.63
CA ALA A 67 9.47 6.79 13.85
C ALA A 67 8.50 7.62 14.73
N GLY A 68 8.45 7.29 16.02
CA GLY A 68 7.56 7.92 17.00
C GLY A 68 6.14 7.33 17.04
N GLN A 69 5.81 6.36 16.20
CA GLN A 69 4.52 5.67 16.23
C GLN A 69 4.65 4.28 16.86
N LYS A 70 3.55 3.79 17.43
CA LYS A 70 3.49 2.46 18.07
C LYS A 70 3.00 1.37 17.12
N THR A 71 2.21 1.75 16.13
CA THR A 71 1.55 0.85 15.19
C THR A 71 1.60 1.41 13.77
N ALA A 72 1.48 0.52 12.80
CA ALA A 72 1.27 0.84 11.40
C ALA A 72 0.25 -0.15 10.84
N SER A 73 -0.50 0.25 9.83
CA SER A 73 -1.49 -0.60 9.17
C SER A 73 -1.44 -0.41 7.66
N VAL A 74 -1.74 -1.48 6.93
CA VAL A 74 -1.98 -1.44 5.50
C VAL A 74 -3.26 -2.19 5.23
N LYS A 75 -4.09 -1.69 4.33
CA LYS A 75 -5.23 -2.39 3.76
C LYS A 75 -5.14 -2.29 2.24
N VAL A 76 -5.13 -3.44 1.56
CA VAL A 76 -5.23 -3.53 0.11
C VAL A 76 -6.57 -4.16 -0.23
N ASP A 77 -7.33 -3.46 -1.05
CA ASP A 77 -8.61 -3.92 -1.59
C ASP A 77 -8.37 -4.51 -2.98
N LEU A 78 -8.69 -5.79 -3.14
CA LEU A 78 -8.58 -6.55 -4.39
C LEU A 78 -9.96 -6.94 -4.95
N GLY A 79 -11.04 -6.27 -4.51
CA GLY A 79 -12.42 -6.61 -4.84
C GLY A 79 -13.02 -7.57 -3.83
N GLU A 80 -13.16 -8.84 -4.20
CA GLU A 80 -13.73 -9.87 -3.31
C GLU A 80 -12.80 -10.24 -2.13
N LEU A 81 -11.55 -9.79 -2.18
CA LEU A 81 -10.53 -10.05 -1.15
C LEU A 81 -9.98 -8.74 -0.59
N ILE A 82 -9.97 -8.66 0.75
CA ILE A 82 -9.31 -7.59 1.49
C ILE A 82 -8.10 -8.17 2.23
N VAL A 83 -6.93 -7.56 2.04
CA VAL A 83 -5.67 -7.94 2.70
C VAL A 83 -5.27 -6.86 3.70
N THR A 84 -4.91 -7.25 4.93
CA THR A 84 -4.52 -6.35 6.03
C THR A 84 -3.26 -6.81 6.76
#